data_AF-A0A4Q0IXH4-F1
#
_entry.id   AF-A0A4Q0IXH4-F1
#
_cell.length_a   1.000
_cell.length_b   1.000
_cell.length_c   1.000
_cell.angle_alpha   90.00
_cell.angle_beta   90.00
_cell.angle_gamma   90.00
#
_symmetry.space_group_name_H-M   'P 1'
#
loop_
_entity.id
_entity.type
_entity.pdbx_description
1 polymer ?
#
loop_
_entity_poly.entity_id
_entity_poly.type
_entity_poly.pdbx_seq_one_letter_code
_entity_poly.pdbx_strand_id
1 'polypeptide(L)'
;MEFDRPYSRQEFIRFLKGFLPIDAQLNEHQNITFYSHPNFATSATRVGSCNSLDLNVYEIRHCSRNDARVGLSKDAFRLIADEGVSRALVIFVPEDSSDNYRFSLVELTLSWEDNDKIKRLYSNPRRYSYYLGKNVAYYTPNKYLNEPGRILSVEDLRNRFSVEVLTKAFYNELSDWYAWAIKEIQFPNDITTTTDDTEYNHIAAIRLITRLIFVWFIKQRGLIPWQFFDEDYIRENLLENFNPNVKVNLFYKATDSKYYRAILQNLFFAMLNAPLCKEGSKEITERKFKDNRGQFDDNKLMRYRHLFKNPDLFLQLANSTVPFLNGGLFDCLDDKKSGMYYNDSVKITEVVET
;
A
#
# COMPACT_ATOMS: atom_id res chain seq x y z
N MET A 1 0.69 -12.69 -19.77
CA MET A 1 0.94 -13.70 -18.72
C MET A 1 0.01 -13.39 -17.57
N GLU A 2 -0.56 -14.41 -16.94
CA GLU A 2 -1.34 -14.22 -15.72
C GLU A 2 -0.37 -14.09 -14.54
N PHE A 3 -0.22 -12.87 -14.01
CA PHE A 3 0.80 -12.53 -13.01
C PHE A 3 0.48 -12.98 -11.58
N ASP A 4 -0.69 -13.58 -11.36
CA ASP A 4 -1.16 -14.21 -10.13
C ASP A 4 -0.95 -15.74 -10.11
N ARG A 5 -0.34 -16.29 -11.17
CA ARG A 5 -0.03 -17.72 -11.30
C ARG A 5 1.46 -18.01 -11.07
N PRO A 6 1.83 -19.27 -10.74
CA PRO A 6 3.23 -19.70 -10.71
C PRO A 6 3.97 -19.44 -12.03
N TYR A 7 5.28 -19.22 -11.94
CA TYR A 7 6.14 -18.98 -13.09
C TYR A 7 6.16 -20.17 -14.06
N SER A 8 5.97 -19.87 -15.35
CA SER A 8 6.27 -20.78 -16.45
C SER A 8 7.08 -20.03 -17.51
N ARG A 9 8.23 -20.59 -17.88
CA ARG A 9 9.09 -20.03 -18.93
C ARG A 9 8.34 -19.88 -20.26
N GLN A 10 7.49 -20.85 -20.60
CA GLN A 10 6.69 -20.81 -21.83
C GLN A 10 5.73 -19.62 -21.85
N GLU A 11 5.01 -19.41 -20.74
CA GLU A 11 4.09 -18.28 -20.60
C GLU A 11 4.82 -16.94 -20.52
N PHE A 12 5.98 -16.91 -19.88
CA PHE A 12 6.84 -15.72 -19.83
C PHE A 12 7.31 -15.32 -21.23
N ILE A 13 7.81 -16.27 -22.03
CA ILE A 13 8.20 -16.00 -23.42
C ILE A 13 6.99 -15.56 -24.26
N ARG A 14 5.82 -16.19 -24.08
CA ARG A 14 4.58 -15.76 -24.76
C ARG A 14 4.21 -14.32 -24.41
N PHE A 15 4.35 -13.94 -23.15
CA PHE A 15 4.18 -12.56 -22.71
C PHE A 15 5.19 -11.62 -23.38
N LEU A 16 6.49 -11.96 -23.37
CA LEU A 16 7.53 -11.14 -24.00
C LEU A 16 7.26 -10.89 -25.49
N LYS A 17 6.67 -11.85 -26.22
CA LYS A 17 6.27 -11.67 -27.62
C LYS A 17 5.23 -10.56 -27.84
N GLY A 18 4.34 -10.35 -26.87
CA GLY A 18 3.33 -9.30 -26.89
C GLY A 18 3.77 -8.01 -26.20
N PHE A 19 4.78 -8.10 -25.33
CA PHE A 19 5.28 -6.99 -24.52
C PHE A 19 6.44 -6.26 -25.18
N LEU A 20 7.42 -6.95 -25.77
CA LEU A 20 8.58 -6.32 -26.40
C LEU A 20 8.26 -5.88 -27.84
N PRO A 21 9.07 -4.99 -28.44
CA PRO A 21 8.94 -4.62 -29.85
C PRO A 21 9.12 -5.85 -30.77
N ILE A 22 8.73 -5.69 -32.04
CA ILE A 22 8.67 -6.80 -33.02
C ILE A 22 10.08 -7.36 -33.34
N ASP A 23 11.12 -6.54 -33.20
CA ASP A 23 12.51 -6.92 -33.44
C ASP A 23 13.13 -7.75 -32.29
N ALA A 24 12.38 -8.02 -31.22
CA ALA A 24 12.85 -8.85 -30.13
C ALA A 24 13.07 -10.31 -30.58
N GLN A 25 14.28 -10.81 -30.36
CA GLN A 25 14.68 -12.18 -30.61
C GLN A 25 14.47 -12.97 -29.31
N LEU A 26 13.54 -13.92 -29.32
CA LEU A 26 13.12 -14.69 -28.14
C LEU A 26 13.31 -16.19 -28.38
N ASN A 27 13.41 -16.96 -27.30
CA ASN A 27 13.78 -18.40 -27.31
C ASN A 27 15.27 -18.65 -27.59
N GLU A 28 16.12 -17.66 -27.36
CA GLU A 28 17.52 -17.93 -27.12
C GLU A 28 17.62 -18.72 -25.81
N HIS A 29 18.39 -19.80 -25.75
CA HIS A 29 18.57 -20.56 -24.51
C HIS A 29 20.06 -20.72 -24.26
N GLN A 30 20.71 -19.59 -23.96
CA GLN A 30 22.14 -19.56 -23.68
C GLN A 30 22.36 -19.52 -22.18
N ASN A 31 23.03 -20.53 -21.64
CA ASN A 31 23.47 -20.50 -20.25
C ASN A 31 24.63 -19.50 -20.11
N ILE A 32 24.54 -18.66 -19.09
CA ILE A 32 25.53 -17.63 -18.79
C ILE A 32 26.36 -18.07 -17.60
N THR A 33 27.68 -18.01 -17.76
CA THR A 33 28.63 -18.33 -16.69
C THR A 33 28.80 -17.11 -15.80
N PHE A 34 28.69 -17.30 -14.49
CA PHE A 34 29.05 -16.25 -13.54
C PHE A 34 30.57 -16.19 -13.39
N TYR A 35 31.18 -15.08 -13.82
CA TYR A 35 32.61 -14.84 -13.62
C TYR A 35 32.92 -14.36 -12.20
N SER A 36 31.96 -13.69 -11.57
CA SER A 36 32.01 -13.27 -10.18
C SER A 36 31.14 -14.16 -9.30
N HIS A 37 31.55 -14.43 -8.05
CA HIS A 37 30.75 -15.27 -7.14
C HIS A 37 29.42 -14.56 -6.79
N PRO A 38 28.27 -15.11 -7.21
CA PRO A 38 26.97 -14.56 -6.83
C PRO A 38 26.69 -14.85 -5.36
N ASN A 39 25.87 -14.03 -4.72
CA ASN A 39 25.47 -14.25 -3.32
C ASN A 39 24.30 -15.22 -3.23
N PHE A 40 23.36 -15.15 -4.18
CA PHE A 40 22.10 -15.88 -4.17
C PHE A 40 21.78 -16.54 -5.51
N ALA A 41 22.19 -15.93 -6.63
CA ALA A 41 21.97 -16.50 -7.95
C ALA A 41 22.74 -17.82 -8.12
N THR A 42 22.08 -18.84 -8.67
CA THR A 42 22.64 -20.18 -8.84
C THR A 42 22.87 -20.51 -10.31
N SER A 43 21.97 -20.09 -11.19
CA SER A 43 22.14 -20.19 -12.64
C SER A 43 21.47 -19.01 -13.34
N ALA A 44 21.98 -18.68 -14.53
CA ALA A 44 21.41 -17.67 -15.40
C ALA A 44 21.29 -18.20 -16.83
N THR A 45 20.16 -17.95 -17.46
CA THR A 45 19.90 -18.27 -18.87
C THR A 45 19.44 -17.00 -19.58
N ARG A 46 20.13 -16.60 -20.65
CA ARG A 46 19.61 -15.58 -21.57
C ARG A 46 18.48 -16.20 -22.37
N VAL A 47 17.29 -15.60 -22.29
CA VAL A 47 16.06 -16.07 -22.95
C VAL A 47 15.68 -15.27 -24.20
N GLY A 48 16.35 -14.13 -24.41
CA GLY A 48 16.19 -13.30 -25.60
C GLY A 48 16.94 -11.98 -25.52
N SER A 49 16.83 -11.21 -26.59
CA SER A 49 17.45 -9.90 -26.80
C SER A 49 16.53 -8.99 -27.63
N CYS A 50 16.72 -7.68 -27.54
CA CYS A 50 15.99 -6.69 -28.33
C CYS A 50 16.91 -5.52 -28.66
N ASN A 51 17.25 -5.39 -29.94
CA ASN A 51 18.24 -4.43 -30.42
C ASN A 51 17.74 -2.98 -30.32
N SER A 52 16.49 -2.73 -30.71
CA SER A 52 15.87 -1.39 -30.64
C SER A 52 15.89 -0.77 -29.24
N LEU A 53 15.93 -1.61 -28.20
CA LEU A 53 15.97 -1.20 -26.80
C LEU A 53 17.33 -1.42 -26.14
N ASP A 54 18.37 -1.86 -26.86
CA ASP A 54 19.66 -2.29 -26.31
C ASP A 54 19.48 -3.14 -25.03
N LEU A 55 18.67 -4.20 -25.15
CA LEU A 55 18.08 -4.91 -24.03
C LEU A 55 18.30 -6.41 -24.14
N ASN A 56 18.82 -7.03 -23.08
CA ASN A 56 18.82 -8.49 -22.93
C ASN A 56 17.74 -8.95 -21.94
N VAL A 57 17.29 -10.20 -22.09
CA VAL A 57 16.33 -10.82 -21.17
C VAL A 57 16.96 -12.05 -20.54
N TYR A 58 16.98 -12.10 -19.21
CA TYR A 58 17.56 -13.20 -18.44
C TYR A 58 16.54 -13.84 -17.50
N GLU A 59 16.56 -15.17 -17.44
CA GLU A 59 16.00 -15.94 -16.33
C GLU A 59 17.13 -16.29 -15.38
N ILE A 60 16.99 -15.94 -14.10
CA ILE A 60 17.96 -16.25 -13.04
C ILE A 60 17.29 -17.12 -11.99
N ARG A 61 17.87 -18.28 -11.72
CA ARG A 61 17.50 -19.13 -10.58
C ARG A 61 18.27 -18.71 -9.33
N HIS A 62 17.65 -18.86 -8.16
CA HIS A 62 18.28 -18.49 -6.90
C HIS A 62 17.82 -19.31 -5.69
N CYS A 63 18.67 -19.37 -4.66
CA CYS A 63 18.41 -20.04 -3.39
C CYS A 63 17.96 -19.08 -2.25
N SER A 64 17.64 -17.83 -2.57
CA SER A 64 17.19 -16.85 -1.57
C SER A 64 15.87 -17.25 -0.92
N ARG A 65 15.88 -17.45 0.41
CA ARG A 65 14.71 -17.86 1.21
C ARG A 65 13.67 -16.76 1.47
N ASN A 66 14.10 -15.49 1.46
CA ASN A 66 13.25 -14.35 1.86
C ASN A 66 13.18 -13.28 0.76
N ASP A 67 13.33 -13.66 -0.52
CA ASP A 67 13.41 -12.73 -1.65
C ASP A 67 14.36 -11.57 -1.34
N ALA A 68 15.65 -11.90 -1.21
CA ALA A 68 16.73 -10.97 -0.88
C ALA A 68 16.97 -9.98 -2.03
N ARG A 69 15.98 -9.12 -2.28
CA ARG A 69 15.84 -8.24 -3.45
C ARG A 69 17.11 -7.46 -3.74
N VAL A 70 17.71 -6.86 -2.71
CA VAL A 70 18.95 -6.08 -2.86
C VAL A 70 20.13 -6.97 -3.27
N GLY A 71 20.21 -8.18 -2.71
CA GLY A 71 21.24 -9.16 -3.06
C GLY A 71 21.08 -9.69 -4.48
N LEU A 72 19.87 -10.10 -4.85
CA LEU A 72 19.55 -10.58 -6.20
C LEU A 72 19.81 -9.52 -7.27
N SER A 73 19.47 -8.26 -7.00
CA SER A 73 19.80 -7.18 -7.93
C SER A 73 21.30 -6.93 -8.02
N LYS A 74 22.07 -7.05 -6.92
CA LYS A 74 23.54 -6.98 -6.99
C LYS A 74 24.12 -8.10 -7.86
N ASP A 75 23.59 -9.32 -7.74
CA ASP A 75 24.01 -10.44 -8.57
C ASP A 75 23.68 -10.19 -10.05
N ALA A 76 22.49 -9.67 -10.35
CA ALA A 76 22.11 -9.29 -11.71
C ALA A 76 22.96 -8.14 -12.27
N PHE A 77 23.26 -7.11 -11.46
CA PHE A 77 24.14 -6.01 -11.87
C PHE A 77 25.54 -6.48 -12.23
N ARG A 78 26.09 -7.42 -11.46
CA ARG A 78 27.37 -8.06 -11.79
C ARG A 78 27.28 -8.83 -13.10
N LEU A 79 26.25 -9.66 -13.26
CA LEU A 79 26.05 -10.44 -14.49
C LEU A 79 25.98 -9.54 -15.73
N ILE A 80 25.15 -8.49 -15.72
CA ILE A 80 25.03 -7.63 -16.91
C ILE A 80 26.30 -6.82 -17.17
N ALA A 81 27.03 -6.46 -16.11
CA ALA A 81 28.28 -5.73 -16.24
C ALA A 81 29.41 -6.62 -16.80
N ASP A 82 29.45 -7.89 -16.40
CA ASP A 82 30.39 -8.90 -16.90
C ASP A 82 30.08 -9.23 -18.38
N GLU A 83 28.80 -9.27 -18.76
CA GLU A 83 28.33 -9.48 -20.14
C GLU A 83 28.46 -8.22 -21.03
N GLY A 84 28.85 -7.06 -20.47
CA GLY A 84 28.96 -5.81 -21.21
C GLY A 84 27.62 -5.20 -21.66
N VAL A 85 26.54 -5.52 -20.93
CA VAL A 85 25.16 -5.13 -21.26
C VAL A 85 24.72 -3.94 -20.41
N SER A 86 24.14 -2.93 -21.07
CA SER A 86 23.69 -1.71 -20.40
C SER A 86 22.32 -1.87 -19.72
N ARG A 87 21.46 -2.74 -20.26
CA ARG A 87 20.07 -2.90 -19.81
C ARG A 87 19.59 -4.33 -19.93
N ALA A 88 18.90 -4.79 -18.90
CA ALA A 88 18.30 -6.11 -18.89
C ALA A 88 16.93 -6.16 -18.23
N LEU A 89 16.08 -7.02 -18.77
CA LEU A 89 14.90 -7.53 -18.08
C LEU A 89 15.28 -8.86 -17.43
N VAL A 90 15.10 -8.94 -16.12
CA VAL A 90 15.53 -10.10 -15.34
C VAL A 90 14.35 -10.66 -14.58
N ILE A 91 14.05 -11.94 -14.81
CA ILE A 91 13.11 -12.70 -13.99
C ILE A 91 13.88 -13.61 -13.03
N PHE A 92 13.70 -13.35 -11.74
CA PHE A 92 14.29 -14.11 -10.64
C PHE A 92 13.27 -15.15 -10.18
N VAL A 93 13.65 -16.42 -10.23
CA VAL A 93 12.79 -17.55 -9.89
C VAL A 93 13.48 -18.39 -8.81
N PRO A 94 12.86 -18.61 -7.65
CA PRO A 94 13.42 -19.50 -6.65
C PRO A 94 13.60 -20.92 -7.21
N GLU A 95 14.64 -21.63 -6.74
CA GLU A 95 14.83 -23.04 -7.09
C GLU A 95 13.80 -23.94 -6.42
N ASP A 96 13.46 -23.62 -5.16
CA ASP A 96 12.60 -24.44 -4.31
C ASP A 96 11.11 -24.32 -4.70
N SER A 97 10.72 -23.22 -5.38
CA SER A 97 9.34 -22.99 -5.77
C SER A 97 9.23 -21.98 -6.92
N SER A 98 8.32 -22.26 -7.86
CA SER A 98 7.90 -21.33 -8.91
C SER A 98 6.68 -20.48 -8.53
N ASP A 99 6.11 -20.67 -7.33
CA ASP A 99 4.85 -20.02 -6.94
C ASP A 99 4.96 -18.50 -6.91
N ASN A 100 6.12 -17.98 -6.49
CA ASN A 100 6.39 -16.55 -6.43
C ASN A 100 7.75 -16.25 -7.04
N TYR A 101 7.81 -15.15 -7.79
CA TYR A 101 8.98 -14.76 -8.55
C TYR A 101 9.02 -13.25 -8.71
N ARG A 102 10.15 -12.73 -9.16
CA ARG A 102 10.38 -11.28 -9.25
C ARG A 102 10.81 -10.89 -10.64
N PHE A 103 10.12 -9.92 -11.23
CA PHE A 103 10.44 -9.41 -12.56
C PHE A 103 10.98 -7.98 -12.46
N SER A 104 12.15 -7.73 -13.01
CA SER A 104 12.91 -6.49 -12.76
C SER A 104 13.51 -5.91 -14.04
N LEU A 105 13.53 -4.59 -14.14
CA LEU A 105 14.38 -3.86 -15.07
C LEU A 105 15.67 -3.48 -14.34
N VAL A 106 16.80 -3.82 -14.96
CA VAL A 106 18.15 -3.63 -14.43
C VAL A 106 18.91 -2.78 -15.45
N GLU A 107 19.29 -1.56 -15.07
CA GLU A 107 20.08 -0.67 -15.92
C GLU A 107 21.43 -0.33 -15.28
N LEU A 108 22.45 -0.28 -16.13
CA LEU A 108 23.82 0.14 -15.84
C LEU A 108 24.12 1.41 -16.66
N THR A 109 24.43 2.51 -15.97
CA THR A 109 24.89 3.75 -16.59
C THR A 109 26.30 4.08 -16.12
N LEU A 110 27.09 4.71 -17.00
CA LEU A 110 28.42 5.20 -16.67
C LEU A 110 28.34 6.69 -16.37
N SER A 111 28.84 7.10 -15.21
CA SER A 111 28.99 8.51 -14.86
C SER A 111 30.45 8.84 -14.59
N TRP A 112 30.86 10.03 -14.99
CA TRP A 112 32.15 10.61 -14.65
C TRP A 112 32.03 11.34 -13.31
N GLU A 113 32.89 11.04 -12.34
CA GLU A 113 33.11 11.92 -11.19
C GLU A 113 34.17 12.97 -11.55
N ASP A 114 34.15 14.13 -10.86
CA ASP A 114 35.08 15.25 -11.06
C ASP A 114 36.58 14.88 -10.95
N ASN A 115 36.89 13.68 -10.45
CA ASN A 115 38.25 13.14 -10.28
C ASN A 115 38.68 12.14 -11.37
N ASP A 116 38.11 12.21 -12.59
CA ASP A 116 38.41 11.31 -13.73
C ASP A 116 38.21 9.80 -13.45
N LYS A 117 37.49 9.45 -12.39
CA LYS A 117 37.11 8.07 -12.08
C LYS A 117 35.77 7.73 -12.71
N ILE A 118 35.77 6.71 -13.57
CA ILE A 118 34.54 6.14 -14.13
C ILE A 118 33.80 5.37 -13.03
N LYS A 119 32.58 5.79 -12.72
CA LYS A 119 31.71 5.08 -11.78
C LYS A 119 30.56 4.42 -12.52
N ARG A 120 30.34 3.15 -12.19
CA ARG A 120 29.18 2.37 -12.63
C ARG A 120 28.01 2.69 -11.71
N LEU A 121 26.99 3.34 -12.25
CA LEU A 121 25.72 3.59 -11.57
C LEU A 121 24.72 2.51 -11.98
N TYR A 122 23.97 2.05 -10.99
CA TYR A 122 23.00 0.98 -11.15
C TYR A 122 21.60 1.51 -10.84
N SER A 123 20.61 1.10 -11.62
CA SER A 123 19.19 1.41 -11.35
C SER A 123 18.79 0.98 -9.93
N ASN A 124 17.90 1.70 -9.26
CA ASN A 124 17.50 1.31 -7.91
C ASN A 124 16.63 0.02 -7.93
N PRO A 125 17.08 -1.09 -7.32
CA PRO A 125 16.33 -2.35 -7.26
C PRO A 125 14.89 -2.23 -6.74
N ARG A 126 14.65 -1.29 -5.83
CA ARG A 126 13.33 -1.05 -5.23
C ARG A 126 12.36 -0.37 -6.19
N ARG A 127 12.88 0.43 -7.13
CA ARG A 127 12.06 1.28 -8.00
C ARG A 127 11.66 0.62 -9.30
N TYR A 128 12.34 -0.45 -9.72
CA TYR A 128 12.19 -1.05 -11.05
C TYR A 128 11.93 -2.55 -11.00
N SER A 129 11.09 -3.02 -10.06
CA SER A 129 10.84 -4.46 -9.92
C SER A 129 9.50 -4.79 -9.28
N TYR A 130 8.82 -5.77 -9.89
CA TYR A 130 7.55 -6.35 -9.49
C TYR A 130 7.76 -7.70 -8.81
N TYR A 131 7.07 -7.91 -7.68
CA TYR A 131 6.91 -9.23 -7.07
C TYR A 131 5.60 -9.82 -7.57
N LEU A 132 5.61 -11.08 -8.00
CA LEU A 132 4.53 -11.72 -8.76
C LEU A 132 4.28 -13.14 -8.27
N GLY A 133 3.16 -13.71 -8.67
CA GLY A 133 2.81 -15.11 -8.42
C GLY A 133 1.61 -15.31 -7.49
N LYS A 134 1.50 -16.52 -6.95
CA LYS A 134 0.32 -16.96 -6.18
C LYS A 134 0.10 -16.07 -4.95
N ASN A 135 -1.16 -15.67 -4.73
CA ASN A 135 -1.58 -14.81 -3.62
C ASN A 135 -0.91 -13.42 -3.60
N VAL A 136 -0.38 -12.95 -4.73
CA VAL A 136 0.17 -11.59 -4.87
C VAL A 136 -0.81 -10.70 -5.62
N ALA A 137 -0.97 -9.45 -5.17
CA ALA A 137 -1.81 -8.48 -5.85
C ALA A 137 -1.28 -8.21 -7.27
N TYR A 138 -2.13 -8.39 -8.27
CA TYR A 138 -1.73 -8.39 -9.68
C TYR A 138 -2.31 -7.22 -10.50
N TYR A 139 -3.14 -6.36 -9.91
CA TYR A 139 -3.73 -5.21 -10.63
C TYR A 139 -2.65 -4.31 -11.25
N THR A 140 -1.68 -3.88 -10.45
CA THR A 140 -0.61 -3.00 -10.91
C THR A 140 0.23 -3.59 -12.05
N PRO A 141 0.85 -4.79 -11.94
CA PRO A 141 1.63 -5.33 -13.04
C PRO A 141 0.77 -5.58 -14.30
N ASN A 142 -0.53 -5.87 -14.17
CA ASN A 142 -1.41 -5.96 -15.34
C ASN A 142 -1.62 -4.60 -16.02
N LYS A 143 -1.96 -3.56 -15.24
CA LYS A 143 -2.15 -2.18 -15.72
C LYS A 143 -0.95 -1.63 -16.49
N TYR A 144 0.27 -1.93 -16.02
CA TYR A 144 1.48 -1.37 -16.62
C TYR A 144 2.18 -2.31 -17.61
N LEU A 145 2.06 -3.64 -17.47
CA LEU A 145 2.79 -4.59 -18.33
C LEU A 145 1.90 -5.30 -19.36
N ASN A 146 0.65 -5.65 -19.03
CA ASN A 146 -0.22 -6.40 -19.94
C ASN A 146 -1.13 -5.47 -20.78
N GLU A 147 -1.79 -4.50 -20.15
CA GLU A 147 -2.81 -3.65 -20.80
C GLU A 147 -2.27 -2.74 -21.91
N PRO A 148 -1.11 -2.07 -21.78
CA PRO A 148 -0.68 -1.10 -22.79
C PRO A 148 -0.12 -1.72 -24.08
N GLY A 149 0.01 -3.05 -24.14
CA GLY A 149 0.57 -3.77 -25.30
C GLY A 149 2.10 -3.65 -25.39
N ARG A 150 2.63 -3.54 -26.62
CA ARG A 150 4.08 -3.53 -26.87
C ARG A 150 4.76 -2.27 -26.35
N ILE A 151 6.01 -2.39 -25.92
CA ILE A 151 6.91 -1.27 -25.60
C ILE A 151 7.15 -0.43 -26.86
N LEU A 152 7.05 0.89 -26.72
CA LEU A 152 7.27 1.84 -27.80
C LEU A 152 8.66 2.48 -27.77
N SER A 153 9.26 2.61 -26.58
CA SER A 153 10.57 3.25 -26.39
C SER A 153 11.23 2.82 -25.08
N VAL A 154 12.51 3.15 -24.90
CA VAL A 154 13.24 2.96 -23.63
C VAL A 154 12.57 3.72 -22.48
N GLU A 155 12.03 4.90 -22.77
CA GLU A 155 11.33 5.71 -21.76
C GLU A 155 10.00 5.08 -21.36
N ASP A 156 9.24 4.52 -22.31
CA ASP A 156 8.04 3.72 -22.02
C ASP A 156 8.40 2.50 -21.15
N LEU A 157 9.47 1.78 -21.48
CA LEU A 157 9.97 0.65 -20.66
C LEU A 157 10.30 1.07 -19.22
N ARG A 158 11.02 2.18 -19.03
CA ARG A 158 11.32 2.70 -17.68
C ARG A 158 10.05 3.05 -16.92
N ASN A 159 9.12 3.74 -17.56
CA ASN A 159 7.88 4.19 -16.94
C ASN A 159 6.99 3.01 -16.51
N ARG A 160 6.96 1.92 -17.28
CA ARG A 160 6.24 0.70 -16.93
C ARG A 160 6.82 -0.06 -15.74
N PHE A 161 8.06 0.19 -15.36
CA PHE A 161 8.68 -0.38 -14.16
C PHE A 161 8.83 0.63 -13.02
N SER A 162 8.60 1.92 -13.26
CA SER A 162 8.85 3.00 -12.30
C SER A 162 7.80 3.08 -11.21
N VAL A 163 8.22 2.87 -9.96
CA VAL A 163 7.39 3.11 -8.76
C VAL A 163 6.98 4.58 -8.65
N GLU A 164 7.74 5.53 -9.18
CA GLU A 164 7.40 6.96 -9.12
C GLU A 164 6.17 7.29 -9.96
N VAL A 165 6.04 6.68 -11.14
CA VAL A 165 4.85 6.82 -12.00
C VAL A 165 3.62 6.22 -11.31
N LEU A 166 3.77 5.04 -10.71
CA LEU A 166 2.71 4.40 -9.91
C LEU A 166 2.27 5.30 -8.74
N THR A 167 3.24 5.85 -8.03
CA THR A 167 3.02 6.71 -6.86
C THR A 167 2.33 8.01 -7.27
N LYS A 168 2.75 8.64 -8.37
CA LYS A 168 2.15 9.87 -8.89
C LYS A 168 0.72 9.67 -9.37
N ALA A 169 0.45 8.58 -10.10
CA ALA A 169 -0.91 8.26 -10.54
C ALA A 169 -1.86 8.06 -9.35
N PHE A 170 -1.42 7.30 -8.33
CA PHE A 170 -2.18 7.12 -7.09
C PHE A 170 -2.47 8.45 -6.38
N TYR A 171 -1.46 9.32 -6.24
CA TYR A 171 -1.65 10.63 -5.61
C TYR A 171 -2.53 11.58 -6.42
N ASN A 172 -2.50 11.49 -7.75
CA ASN A 172 -3.42 12.26 -8.60
C ASN A 172 -4.87 11.81 -8.38
N GLU A 173 -5.15 10.51 -8.43
CA GLU A 173 -6.49 9.96 -8.16
C GLU A 173 -6.99 10.34 -6.75
N LEU A 174 -6.11 10.27 -5.75
CA LEU A 174 -6.41 10.70 -4.38
C LEU A 174 -6.69 12.21 -4.30
N SER A 175 -5.91 13.03 -5.02
CA SER A 175 -6.08 14.48 -5.08
C SER A 175 -7.43 14.85 -5.72
N ASP A 176 -7.82 14.16 -6.79
CA ASP A 176 -9.11 14.37 -7.45
C ASP A 176 -10.27 14.02 -6.52
N TRP A 177 -10.19 12.88 -5.84
CA TRP A 177 -11.18 12.48 -4.84
C TRP A 177 -11.27 13.48 -3.68
N TYR A 178 -10.13 13.98 -3.20
CA TYR A 178 -10.07 15.00 -2.14
C TYR A 178 -10.73 16.31 -2.58
N ALA A 179 -10.44 16.77 -3.80
CA ALA A 179 -11.02 18.01 -4.35
C ALA A 179 -12.55 17.93 -4.50
N TRP A 180 -13.09 16.73 -4.74
CA TRP A 180 -14.54 16.48 -4.67
C TRP A 180 -15.04 16.42 -3.22
N ALA A 181 -14.42 15.57 -2.38
CA ALA A 181 -14.90 15.29 -1.03
C ALA A 181 -14.96 16.54 -0.15
N ILE A 182 -14.02 17.48 -0.29
CA ILE A 182 -13.99 18.69 0.52
C ILE A 182 -15.19 19.62 0.30
N LYS A 183 -15.89 19.48 -0.83
CA LYS A 183 -17.12 20.23 -1.12
C LYS A 183 -18.34 19.67 -0.38
N GLU A 184 -18.29 18.39 -0.02
CA GLU A 184 -19.42 17.63 0.54
C GLU A 184 -19.31 17.40 2.05
N ILE A 185 -18.08 17.39 2.58
CA ILE A 185 -17.83 17.11 4.00
C ILE A 185 -17.80 18.38 4.82
N GLN A 186 -18.46 18.33 5.98
CA GLN A 186 -18.34 19.34 7.02
C GLN A 186 -17.91 18.66 8.32
N PHE A 187 -16.89 19.21 8.96
CA PHE A 187 -16.53 18.81 10.31
C PHE A 187 -17.15 19.81 11.29
N PRO A 188 -17.53 19.40 12.51
CA PRO A 188 -18.09 20.31 13.51
C PRO A 188 -16.94 21.21 13.92
N ASN A 189 -17.07 22.50 13.67
CA ASN A 189 -16.07 23.50 14.02
C ASN A 189 -16.66 24.48 15.04
N ASP A 190 -15.87 25.47 15.46
CA ASP A 190 -16.31 26.53 16.37
C ASP A 190 -17.66 27.12 15.95
N ILE A 191 -18.67 26.96 16.81
CA ILE A 191 -20.02 27.50 16.61
C ILE A 191 -20.06 29.04 16.64
N THR A 192 -18.94 29.70 16.95
CA THR A 192 -18.86 31.15 17.15
C THR A 192 -18.24 31.92 15.99
N THR A 193 -17.63 31.26 14.99
CA THR A 193 -16.92 31.94 13.87
C THR A 193 -17.13 31.24 12.51
N THR A 194 -17.85 31.89 11.59
CA THR A 194 -18.20 31.33 10.27
C THR A 194 -17.08 31.40 9.20
N THR A 195 -15.97 32.08 9.47
CA THR A 195 -14.88 32.28 8.49
C THR A 195 -13.73 31.27 8.60
N ASP A 196 -13.74 30.41 9.63
CA ASP A 196 -12.66 29.46 9.93
C ASP A 196 -12.92 28.04 9.36
N ASP A 197 -14.15 27.79 8.88
CA ASP A 197 -14.62 26.46 8.49
C ASP A 197 -13.90 25.88 7.27
N THR A 198 -13.51 26.71 6.30
CA THR A 198 -12.84 26.24 5.08
C THR A 198 -11.46 25.67 5.37
N GLU A 199 -10.59 26.43 6.06
CA GLU A 199 -9.22 25.98 6.37
C GLU A 199 -9.24 24.76 7.30
N TYR A 200 -10.12 24.80 8.31
CA TYR A 200 -10.33 23.70 9.23
C TYR A 200 -10.80 22.42 8.55
N ASN A 201 -11.82 22.52 7.68
CA ASN A 201 -12.33 21.36 6.96
C ASN A 201 -11.24 20.72 6.09
N HIS A 202 -10.38 21.52 5.45
CA HIS A 202 -9.25 21.00 4.69
C HIS A 202 -8.29 20.19 5.58
N ILE A 203 -7.89 20.74 6.73
CA ILE A 203 -6.98 20.07 7.66
C ILE A 203 -7.61 18.78 8.22
N ALA A 204 -8.87 18.84 8.65
CA ALA A 204 -9.60 17.70 9.19
C ALA A 204 -9.80 16.59 8.14
N ALA A 205 -10.11 16.97 6.89
CA ALA A 205 -10.24 16.06 5.76
C ALA A 205 -8.93 15.34 5.44
N ILE A 206 -7.82 16.09 5.33
CA ILE A 206 -6.49 15.51 5.08
C ILE A 206 -6.14 14.51 6.20
N ARG A 207 -6.39 14.86 7.47
CA ARG A 207 -6.15 13.95 8.60
C ARG A 207 -7.02 12.70 8.55
N LEU A 208 -8.30 12.83 8.20
CA LEU A 208 -9.18 11.68 8.07
C LEU A 208 -8.69 10.74 6.96
N ILE A 209 -8.39 11.27 5.78
CA ILE A 209 -7.91 10.50 4.63
C ILE A 209 -6.60 9.78 4.96
N THR A 210 -5.64 10.51 5.53
CA THR A 210 -4.34 9.93 5.90
C THR A 210 -4.49 8.82 6.95
N ARG A 211 -5.35 8.99 7.96
CA ARG A 211 -5.70 7.93 8.94
C ARG A 211 -6.35 6.72 8.28
N LEU A 212 -7.28 6.94 7.34
CA LEU A 212 -7.96 5.85 6.60
C LEU A 212 -6.98 5.05 5.74
N ILE A 213 -6.12 5.73 4.97
CA ILE A 213 -5.07 5.10 4.16
C ILE A 213 -4.13 4.29 5.04
N PHE A 214 -3.74 4.84 6.19
CA PHE A 214 -2.83 4.18 7.11
C PHE A 214 -3.49 2.96 7.80
N VAL A 215 -4.76 3.07 8.21
CA VAL A 215 -5.53 1.92 8.72
C VAL A 215 -5.66 0.84 7.65
N TRP A 216 -5.91 1.21 6.40
CA TRP A 216 -5.92 0.27 5.29
C TRP A 216 -4.56 -0.44 5.14
N PHE A 217 -3.45 0.30 5.21
CA PHE A 217 -2.11 -0.29 5.17
C PHE A 217 -1.87 -1.29 6.31
N ILE A 218 -2.23 -0.95 7.54
CA ILE A 218 -2.06 -1.82 8.71
C ILE A 218 -2.97 -3.06 8.61
N LYS A 219 -4.20 -2.90 8.08
CA LYS A 219 -5.08 -4.02 7.76
C LYS A 219 -4.39 -4.99 6.79
N GLN A 220 -3.79 -4.50 5.70
CA GLN A 220 -3.06 -5.35 4.73
C GLN A 220 -1.86 -6.08 5.36
N ARG A 221 -1.29 -5.53 6.45
CA ARG A 221 -0.22 -6.16 7.22
C ARG A 221 -0.72 -7.19 8.24
N GLY A 222 -2.04 -7.41 8.35
CA GLY A 222 -2.65 -8.31 9.33
C GLY A 222 -2.56 -7.81 10.77
N LEU A 223 -2.34 -6.51 10.96
CA LEU A 223 -2.15 -5.89 12.27
C LEU A 223 -3.45 -5.29 12.85
N ILE A 224 -4.57 -5.39 12.14
CA ILE A 224 -5.91 -5.06 12.64
C ILE A 224 -6.81 -6.26 12.35
N PRO A 225 -7.71 -6.66 13.26
CA PRO A 225 -8.64 -7.76 13.03
C PRO A 225 -9.46 -7.50 11.77
N TRP A 226 -9.53 -8.48 10.87
CA TRP A 226 -10.32 -8.36 9.63
C TRP A 226 -11.81 -8.16 9.94
N GLN A 227 -12.27 -8.66 11.09
CA GLN A 227 -13.60 -8.50 11.66
C GLN A 227 -14.05 -7.04 11.77
N PHE A 228 -13.11 -6.10 11.90
CA PHE A 228 -13.43 -4.67 11.95
C PHE A 228 -13.81 -4.09 10.57
N PHE A 229 -13.66 -4.86 9.50
CA PHE A 229 -13.91 -4.41 8.12
C PHE A 229 -14.87 -5.33 7.35
N ASP A 230 -15.43 -6.33 8.01
CA ASP A 230 -16.38 -7.26 7.42
C ASP A 230 -17.81 -6.86 7.80
N GLU A 231 -18.61 -6.47 6.80
CA GLU A 231 -19.93 -5.89 7.06
C GLU A 231 -20.86 -6.86 7.78
N ASP A 232 -20.82 -8.14 7.40
CA ASP A 232 -21.66 -9.20 7.98
C ASP A 232 -21.25 -9.50 9.41
N TYR A 233 -19.94 -9.65 9.68
CA TYR A 233 -19.44 -9.87 11.02
C TYR A 233 -19.76 -8.70 11.96
N ILE A 234 -19.59 -7.45 11.50
CA ILE A 234 -19.93 -6.26 12.27
C ILE A 234 -21.42 -6.25 12.60
N ARG A 235 -22.26 -6.53 11.60
CA ARG A 235 -23.72 -6.55 11.74
C ARG A 235 -24.18 -7.61 12.71
N GLU A 236 -23.59 -8.80 12.68
CA GLU A 236 -23.99 -9.93 13.50
C GLU A 236 -23.48 -9.80 14.93
N ASN A 237 -22.20 -9.45 15.11
CA ASN A 237 -21.47 -9.66 16.36
C ASN A 237 -21.09 -8.37 17.10
N LEU A 238 -20.85 -7.26 16.39
CA LEU A 238 -20.23 -6.07 16.99
C LEU A 238 -21.23 -4.96 17.29
N LEU A 239 -21.98 -4.48 16.28
CA LEU A 239 -22.77 -3.26 16.39
C LEU A 239 -24.28 -3.52 16.38
N GLU A 240 -25.01 -2.77 17.20
CA GLU A 240 -26.47 -2.83 17.26
C GLU A 240 -27.11 -2.13 16.05
N ASN A 241 -28.07 -2.81 15.41
CA ASN A 241 -28.83 -2.28 14.28
C ASN A 241 -27.91 -1.67 13.21
N PHE A 242 -26.81 -2.36 12.88
CA PHE A 242 -25.84 -1.90 11.90
C PHE A 242 -26.32 -2.23 10.49
N ASN A 243 -26.74 -1.20 9.76
CA ASN A 243 -27.18 -1.35 8.39
C ASN A 243 -26.69 -0.13 7.58
N PRO A 244 -25.45 -0.17 7.08
CA PRO A 244 -24.81 0.98 6.42
C PRO A 244 -25.40 1.28 5.03
N ASN A 245 -26.19 0.36 4.48
CA ASN A 245 -26.77 0.45 3.15
C ASN A 245 -28.27 0.76 3.17
N VAL A 246 -28.88 1.00 4.34
CA VAL A 246 -30.29 1.45 4.41
C VAL A 246 -30.43 2.73 3.64
N LYS A 247 -31.26 2.66 2.60
CA LYS A 247 -31.81 3.84 1.98
C LYS A 247 -33.01 4.29 2.82
N VAL A 248 -32.95 5.48 3.40
CA VAL A 248 -34.07 6.06 4.14
C VAL A 248 -35.19 6.39 3.16
N ASN A 249 -34.87 6.98 2.00
CA ASN A 249 -35.79 7.11 0.85
C ASN A 249 -35.06 6.82 -0.49
N LEU A 250 -35.75 6.96 -1.64
CA LEU A 250 -35.25 6.59 -2.99
C LEU A 250 -33.85 7.15 -3.35
N PHE A 251 -33.48 8.29 -2.76
CA PHE A 251 -32.21 9.00 -2.99
C PHE A 251 -31.28 9.07 -1.76
N TYR A 252 -31.72 8.67 -0.56
CA TYR A 252 -30.99 8.98 0.68
C TYR A 252 -30.53 7.74 1.42
N LYS A 253 -29.29 7.70 1.90
CA LYS A 253 -28.80 6.70 2.86
C LYS A 253 -28.95 7.19 4.30
N ALA A 254 -29.07 6.25 5.25
CA ALA A 254 -29.15 6.58 6.67
C ALA A 254 -27.91 7.36 7.14
N THR A 255 -28.13 8.45 7.86
CA THR A 255 -27.11 9.41 8.31
C THR A 255 -26.34 8.97 9.56
N ASP A 256 -26.64 7.80 10.12
CA ASP A 256 -26.00 7.34 11.35
C ASP A 256 -24.64 6.71 11.04
N SER A 257 -23.57 7.48 11.31
CA SER A 257 -22.17 7.11 11.10
C SER A 257 -21.65 6.11 12.15
N LYS A 258 -22.45 5.09 12.49
CA LYS A 258 -22.14 4.08 13.53
C LYS A 258 -20.78 3.44 13.33
N TYR A 259 -20.44 3.06 12.09
CA TYR A 259 -19.14 2.45 11.78
C TYR A 259 -17.98 3.40 12.11
N TYR A 260 -18.07 4.65 11.66
CA TYR A 260 -17.03 5.64 11.94
C TYR A 260 -16.90 5.89 13.45
N ARG A 261 -18.02 6.16 14.13
CA ARG A 261 -18.03 6.49 15.56
C ARG A 261 -17.59 5.32 16.44
N ALA A 262 -18.16 4.14 16.24
CA ALA A 262 -17.91 2.99 17.11
C ALA A 262 -16.60 2.27 16.76
N ILE A 263 -16.28 2.09 15.47
CA ILE A 263 -15.10 1.32 15.07
C ILE A 263 -13.91 2.24 14.79
N LEU A 264 -14.02 3.14 13.80
CA LEU A 264 -12.86 3.90 13.32
C LEU A 264 -12.34 4.91 14.35
N GLN A 265 -13.20 5.69 15.03
CA GLN A 265 -12.75 6.63 16.05
C GLN A 265 -12.06 5.92 17.22
N ASN A 266 -12.63 4.80 17.69
CA ASN A 266 -11.99 4.01 18.75
C ASN A 266 -10.67 3.40 18.28
N LEU A 267 -10.60 2.95 17.03
CA LEU A 267 -9.35 2.46 16.43
C LEU A 267 -8.28 3.55 16.36
N PHE A 268 -8.63 4.76 15.91
CA PHE A 268 -7.69 5.88 15.84
C PHE A 268 -7.19 6.29 17.23
N PHE A 269 -8.11 6.66 18.12
CA PHE A 269 -7.74 7.40 19.33
C PHE A 269 -7.50 6.51 20.55
N ALA A 270 -8.23 5.40 20.67
CA ALA A 270 -8.21 4.54 21.84
C ALA A 270 -7.45 3.22 21.63
N MET A 271 -6.91 2.98 20.43
CA MET A 271 -6.10 1.80 20.14
C MET A 271 -4.75 2.18 19.53
N LEU A 272 -4.74 2.81 18.36
CA LEU A 272 -3.49 3.16 17.67
C LEU A 272 -2.72 4.26 18.42
N ASN A 273 -3.43 5.11 19.17
CA ASN A 273 -2.85 6.17 20.02
C ASN A 273 -2.79 5.83 21.52
N ALA A 274 -3.06 4.58 21.91
CA ALA A 274 -2.99 4.15 23.31
C ALA A 274 -2.24 2.81 23.46
N PRO A 275 -1.26 2.72 24.40
CA PRO A 275 -0.62 1.46 24.72
C PRO A 275 -1.64 0.45 25.28
N LEU A 276 -1.29 -0.84 25.26
CA LEU A 276 -2.11 -1.90 25.86
C LEU A 276 -2.03 -1.86 27.40
N CYS A 277 -0.81 -1.69 27.90
CA CYS A 277 -0.46 -1.80 29.32
C CYS A 277 0.29 -0.53 29.76
N LYS A 278 0.29 -0.26 31.07
CA LYS A 278 1.18 0.76 31.64
C LYS A 278 2.64 0.40 31.41
N GLU A 279 3.48 1.42 31.39
CA GLU A 279 4.92 1.25 31.32
C GLU A 279 5.40 0.34 32.48
N GLY A 280 6.11 -0.73 32.14
CA GLY A 280 6.59 -1.73 33.11
C GLY A 280 5.56 -2.80 33.53
N SER A 281 4.31 -2.75 33.04
CA SER A 281 3.28 -3.77 33.33
C SER A 281 2.96 -4.64 32.10
N LYS A 282 2.55 -5.88 32.37
CA LYS A 282 1.99 -6.80 31.35
C LYS A 282 0.45 -6.86 31.39
N GLU A 283 -0.18 -6.20 32.36
CA GLU A 283 -1.63 -6.17 32.49
C GLU A 283 -2.25 -5.16 31.52
N ILE A 284 -3.26 -5.60 30.76
CA ILE A 284 -3.96 -4.77 29.78
C ILE A 284 -4.95 -3.86 30.51
N THR A 285 -4.49 -2.67 30.92
CA THR A 285 -5.29 -1.74 31.74
C THR A 285 -5.70 -0.47 31.01
N GLU A 286 -5.03 -0.14 29.90
CA GLU A 286 -5.13 1.17 29.27
C GLU A 286 -6.24 1.24 28.21
N ARG A 287 -6.50 0.14 27.50
CA ARG A 287 -7.55 0.06 26.48
C ARG A 287 -8.87 -0.41 27.08
N LYS A 288 -9.74 0.56 27.41
CA LYS A 288 -11.07 0.31 27.98
C LYS A 288 -12.08 1.37 27.54
N PHE A 289 -13.37 1.06 27.70
CA PHE A 289 -14.43 2.03 27.51
C PHE A 289 -14.44 3.09 28.61
N LYS A 290 -14.97 4.26 28.29
CA LYS A 290 -15.30 5.29 29.28
C LYS A 290 -16.37 4.77 30.22
N ASP A 291 -16.12 4.91 31.52
CA ASP A 291 -17.01 4.45 32.58
C ASP A 291 -17.79 5.61 33.23
N ASN A 292 -17.21 6.81 33.28
CA ASN A 292 -17.79 7.97 34.00
C ASN A 292 -17.73 9.29 33.21
N ARG A 293 -18.62 10.24 33.55
CA ARG A 293 -18.67 11.58 32.94
C ARG A 293 -17.37 12.38 33.11
N GLY A 294 -16.62 12.15 34.19
CA GLY A 294 -15.31 12.79 34.42
C GLY A 294 -14.20 12.36 33.46
N GLN A 295 -14.43 11.33 32.64
CA GLN A 295 -13.50 10.84 31.59
C GLN A 295 -13.87 11.35 30.19
N PHE A 296 -14.79 12.31 30.11
CA PHE A 296 -15.23 12.88 28.83
C PHE A 296 -14.05 13.45 28.02
N ASP A 297 -13.07 14.04 28.71
CA ASP A 297 -11.90 14.66 28.10
C ASP A 297 -10.80 13.67 27.70
N ASP A 298 -10.83 12.44 28.23
CA ASP A 298 -9.82 11.44 27.91
C ASP A 298 -10.06 10.86 26.50
N ASN A 299 -9.22 11.28 25.56
CA ASN A 299 -9.31 10.86 24.17
C ASN A 299 -8.72 9.46 23.93
N LYS A 300 -8.02 8.88 24.91
CA LYS A 300 -7.41 7.55 24.82
C LYS A 300 -8.36 6.42 25.25
N LEU A 301 -9.52 6.75 25.79
CA LEU A 301 -10.55 5.78 26.18
C LEU A 301 -11.60 5.58 25.09
N MET A 302 -12.08 4.35 24.96
CA MET A 302 -13.09 3.98 23.95
C MET A 302 -14.44 4.63 24.25
N ARG A 303 -15.09 5.11 23.19
CA ARG A 303 -16.37 5.82 23.19
C ARG A 303 -17.49 4.94 22.62
N TYR A 304 -18.72 5.40 22.78
CA TYR A 304 -19.94 4.81 22.20
C TYR A 304 -20.20 3.35 22.57
N ARG A 305 -19.95 2.97 23.83
CA ARG A 305 -20.23 1.61 24.34
C ARG A 305 -21.66 1.14 24.02
N HIS A 306 -22.64 2.05 24.07
CA HIS A 306 -24.05 1.77 23.77
C HIS A 306 -24.35 1.41 22.31
N LEU A 307 -23.42 1.62 21.37
CA LEU A 307 -23.60 1.20 19.96
C LEU A 307 -23.22 -0.26 19.74
N PHE A 308 -22.60 -0.92 20.72
CA PHE A 308 -22.11 -2.28 20.61
C PHE A 308 -23.08 -3.29 21.20
N LYS A 309 -23.32 -4.38 20.44
CA LYS A 309 -23.98 -5.58 20.94
C LYS A 309 -23.12 -6.28 21.99
N ASN A 310 -21.83 -6.39 21.69
CA ASN A 310 -20.85 -7.05 22.54
C ASN A 310 -19.58 -6.18 22.65
N PRO A 311 -19.57 -5.22 23.59
CA PRO A 311 -18.41 -4.35 23.82
C PRO A 311 -17.16 -5.14 24.22
N ASP A 312 -17.31 -6.23 24.96
CA ASP A 312 -16.19 -7.01 25.48
C ASP A 312 -15.51 -7.82 24.36
N LEU A 313 -16.28 -8.36 23.42
CA LEU A 313 -15.74 -8.98 22.20
C LEU A 313 -14.95 -7.97 21.35
N PHE A 314 -15.46 -6.75 21.21
CA PHE A 314 -14.75 -5.69 20.50
C PHE A 314 -13.38 -5.39 21.15
N LEU A 315 -13.35 -5.27 22.48
CA LEU A 315 -12.11 -5.09 23.24
C LEU A 315 -11.15 -6.27 23.06
N GLN A 316 -11.65 -7.51 23.12
CA GLN A 316 -10.85 -8.70 22.93
C GLN A 316 -10.17 -8.72 21.55
N LEU A 317 -10.93 -8.44 20.49
CA LEU A 317 -10.42 -8.37 19.12
C LEU A 317 -9.37 -7.27 18.99
N ALA A 318 -9.67 -6.06 19.49
CA ALA A 318 -8.74 -4.94 19.47
C ALA A 318 -7.39 -5.29 20.12
N ASN A 319 -7.45 -5.93 21.28
CA ASN A 319 -6.27 -6.24 22.07
C ASN A 319 -5.47 -7.43 21.55
N SER A 320 -6.03 -8.24 20.65
CA SER A 320 -5.33 -9.40 20.09
C SER A 320 -4.23 -9.04 19.08
N THR A 321 -4.41 -7.97 18.30
CA THR A 321 -3.49 -7.67 17.17
C THR A 321 -3.19 -6.19 16.98
N VAL A 322 -4.05 -5.26 17.43
CA VAL A 322 -3.91 -3.83 17.10
C VAL A 322 -2.70 -3.23 17.84
N PRO A 323 -1.67 -2.73 17.12
CA PRO A 323 -0.48 -2.17 17.75
C PRO A 323 -0.74 -0.79 18.35
N PHE A 324 0.15 -0.36 19.23
CA PHE A 324 0.29 1.05 19.61
C PHE A 324 1.35 1.70 18.72
N LEU A 325 1.05 2.87 18.15
CA LEU A 325 1.92 3.52 17.16
C LEU A 325 2.37 4.94 17.53
N ASN A 326 2.05 5.40 18.75
CA ASN A 326 2.46 6.68 19.35
C ASN A 326 2.90 7.75 18.33
N GLY A 327 1.96 8.24 17.53
CA GLY A 327 2.30 9.11 16.41
C GLY A 327 1.24 10.17 16.23
N GLY A 328 1.68 11.41 16.00
CA GLY A 328 0.82 12.59 15.85
C GLY A 328 -0.27 12.47 14.77
N LEU A 329 -0.19 11.47 13.90
CA LEU A 329 -1.25 11.11 12.95
C LEU A 329 -2.57 10.76 13.66
N PHE A 330 -2.51 10.08 14.81
CA PHE A 330 -3.69 9.64 15.57
C PHE A 330 -3.97 10.50 16.81
N ASP A 331 -3.29 11.62 16.96
CA ASP A 331 -3.60 12.55 18.03
C ASP A 331 -4.98 13.15 17.85
N CYS A 332 -5.74 13.14 18.94
CA CYS A 332 -6.96 13.89 19.02
C CYS A 332 -6.60 15.33 19.36
N LEU A 333 -6.99 16.24 18.49
CA LEU A 333 -6.66 17.66 18.55
C LEU A 333 -7.82 18.51 19.04
N ASP A 334 -8.92 17.87 19.47
CA ASP A 334 -10.07 18.54 20.07
C ASP A 334 -9.62 19.40 21.26
N ASP A 335 -9.80 20.71 21.16
CA ASP A 335 -9.62 21.63 22.27
C ASP A 335 -11.00 21.91 22.91
N LYS A 336 -11.39 20.97 23.77
CA LYS A 336 -12.68 21.01 24.47
C LYS A 336 -12.80 22.20 25.41
N LYS A 337 -11.69 22.83 25.83
CA LYS A 337 -11.71 24.01 26.71
C LYS A 337 -12.13 25.27 25.96
N SER A 338 -11.73 25.38 24.68
CA SER A 338 -12.19 26.45 23.78
C SER A 338 -13.45 26.09 23.01
N GLY A 339 -13.96 24.86 23.13
CA GLY A 339 -15.14 24.38 22.41
C GLY A 339 -14.85 23.92 20.98
N MET A 340 -13.57 23.66 20.66
CA MET A 340 -13.10 23.25 19.33
C MET A 340 -13.05 21.73 19.19
N TYR A 341 -13.70 21.17 18.16
CA TYR A 341 -13.90 19.71 18.02
C TYR A 341 -13.36 19.15 16.68
N TYR A 342 -12.05 19.27 16.46
CA TYR A 342 -11.30 18.86 15.25
C TYR A 342 -11.58 17.45 14.71
N ASN A 343 -11.94 16.50 15.58
CA ASN A 343 -12.01 15.07 15.24
C ASN A 343 -13.35 14.42 15.58
N ASP A 344 -14.27 15.15 16.21
CA ASP A 344 -15.56 14.63 16.60
C ASP A 344 -16.56 14.83 15.43
N SER A 345 -16.90 13.73 14.75
CA SER A 345 -18.01 13.52 13.78
C SER A 345 -18.06 14.32 12.46
N VAL A 346 -17.74 13.68 11.33
CA VAL A 346 -18.11 14.17 9.98
C VAL A 346 -19.63 14.32 9.88
N LYS A 347 -20.11 15.54 9.60
CA LYS A 347 -21.45 15.78 9.06
C LYS A 347 -21.33 15.86 7.54
N ILE A 348 -22.01 14.97 6.84
CA ILE A 348 -22.18 15.11 5.40
C ILE A 348 -23.38 16.03 5.22
N THR A 349 -23.16 17.22 4.67
CA THR A 349 -24.22 18.19 4.43
C THR A 349 -24.46 18.21 2.93
N GLU A 350 -25.64 17.78 2.46
CA GLU A 350 -25.96 17.91 1.03
C GLU A 350 -26.29 19.37 0.71
N VAL A 351 -25.60 19.88 -0.32
CA VAL A 351 -26.06 21.01 -1.12
C VAL A 351 -27.20 20.48 -2.00
N VAL A 352 -28.38 21.08 -1.87
CA VAL A 352 -29.50 20.84 -2.78
C VAL A 352 -29.12 21.44 -4.13
N GLU A 353 -28.71 20.61 -5.09
CA GLU A 353 -28.75 21.01 -6.50
C GLU A 353 -30.22 21.11 -6.93
N THR A 354 -30.66 22.35 -7.15
CA THR A 354 -31.93 22.69 -7.82
C THR A 354 -31.86 22.48 -9.32
#